data_AF-A0A7S0A7L2-F1
#
_entry.id   AF-A0A7S0A7L2-F1
#
_cell.length_a   1.000
_cell.length_b   1.000
_cell.length_c   1.000
_cell.angle_alpha   90.00
_cell.angle_beta   90.00
_cell.angle_gamma   90.00
#
_symmetry.space_group_name_H-M   'P 1'
#
loop_
_entity.id
_entity.type
_entity.pdbx_description
1 polymer ?
#
loop_
_entity_poly.entity_id
_entity_poly.type
_entity_poly.pdbx_seq_one_letter_code
_entity_poly.pdbx_strand_id
1 'polypeptide(L)'
;RRPQAFRETVCVVDPLRSSTETVATQITALLSSPQCRELNNPTEIHRSSVMKAWRLHRKLARKSKQLRDCATALAMAIGLAMLMTTSLAVVAIFICLQKAGYEDITYHMSAFLLHKKLVISYTWSEASHILNLCLLILPVAAALLAALQVHFRVSQKWGSVHMVASQVVSEIYRFLGCLGPYSTVSALAQRIFMKRLQDLVKQLSVSGIQDEELMESRDLDEDGFPKDAQALEEHIDQHLYGVAPQGCCRRKLHQCLVSLGNVNGSDLPKARDLTAQLSAETYMEVRILPLRRHYRNLIRSLARLRTALNIGFVLSLCTASGLGASGFFMWVPVPLGVATFLVTLTHLVAPPEMLAGVTNALTTLNSIHLKWHGSDIRENRSDTSKQRLISTTEKISRVIAMIFTGSNSLPEEGAEEDDWSGDGDTSTPSISDRRMQQNFMVSSSSSTMEQSW
;
A
#
# COMPACT_ATOMS: atom_id res chain seq x y z
N ARG A 1 -4.98 -40.38 15.47
CA ARG A 1 -4.79 -39.78 16.82
C ARG A 1 -5.94 -38.85 17.30
N ARG A 2 -7.12 -38.79 16.66
CA ARG A 2 -8.30 -38.05 17.21
C ARG A 2 -9.68 -38.77 17.19
N PRO A 3 -9.82 -40.10 17.44
CA PRO A 3 -11.13 -40.65 17.86
C PRO A 3 -11.48 -40.32 19.32
N GLN A 4 -10.48 -40.06 20.19
CA GLN A 4 -10.70 -39.80 21.61
C GLN A 4 -11.22 -38.38 21.88
N ALA A 5 -10.68 -37.36 21.20
CA ALA A 5 -11.17 -35.97 21.33
C ALA A 5 -12.65 -35.83 20.90
N PHE A 6 -13.12 -36.66 19.96
CA PHE A 6 -14.52 -36.69 19.55
C PHE A 6 -15.42 -37.33 20.62
N ARG A 7 -14.93 -38.35 21.34
CA ARG A 7 -15.67 -38.94 22.49
C ARG A 7 -15.78 -37.99 23.67
N GLU A 8 -14.81 -37.09 23.85
CA GLU A 8 -14.81 -36.11 24.94
C GLU A 8 -15.69 -34.89 24.64
N THR A 9 -15.90 -34.56 23.36
CA THR A 9 -16.68 -33.38 22.94
C THR A 9 -18.11 -33.71 22.51
N VAL A 10 -18.35 -34.93 22.02
CA VAL A 10 -19.66 -35.38 21.57
C VAL A 10 -20.22 -36.39 22.56
N CYS A 11 -21.10 -35.91 23.43
CA CYS A 11 -21.88 -36.77 24.30
C CYS A 11 -23.09 -37.28 23.50
N VAL A 12 -23.07 -38.56 23.15
CA VAL A 12 -24.21 -39.21 22.50
C VAL A 12 -25.18 -39.63 23.60
N VAL A 13 -26.30 -38.92 23.68
CA VAL A 13 -27.39 -39.26 24.59
C VAL A 13 -28.33 -40.23 23.88
N ASP A 14 -28.55 -41.41 24.48
CA ASP A 14 -29.53 -42.37 24.00
C ASP A 14 -30.87 -42.15 24.72
N PRO A 15 -31.89 -41.57 24.05
CA PRO A 15 -33.14 -41.17 24.71
C PRO A 15 -33.95 -42.34 25.25
N LEU A 16 -33.66 -43.58 24.84
CA LEU A 16 -34.38 -44.77 25.29
C LEU A 16 -33.73 -45.42 26.51
N ARG A 17 -32.46 -45.11 26.79
CA ARG A 17 -31.68 -45.75 27.85
C ARG A 17 -31.18 -44.79 28.92
N SER A 18 -31.04 -43.51 28.60
CA SER A 18 -30.56 -42.49 29.54
C SER A 18 -31.71 -41.94 30.37
N SER A 19 -31.57 -41.94 31.70
CA SER A 19 -32.53 -41.26 32.58
C SER A 19 -32.40 -39.75 32.41
N THR A 20 -33.49 -39.01 32.57
CA THR A 20 -33.48 -37.54 32.47
C THR A 20 -32.47 -36.89 33.42
N GLU A 21 -32.24 -37.49 34.58
CA GLU A 21 -31.24 -37.05 35.55
C GLU A 21 -29.79 -37.29 35.09
N THR A 22 -29.51 -38.41 34.41
CA THR A 22 -28.16 -38.67 33.85
C THR A 22 -27.85 -37.76 32.68
N VAL A 23 -28.85 -37.44 31.85
CA VAL A 23 -28.70 -36.47 30.77
C VAL A 23 -28.49 -35.06 31.31
N ALA A 24 -29.29 -34.65 32.30
CA ALA A 24 -29.14 -33.34 32.94
C ALA A 24 -27.77 -33.20 33.60
N THR A 25 -27.29 -34.22 34.32
CA THR A 25 -25.98 -34.20 34.96
C THR A 25 -24.82 -34.24 33.96
N GLN A 26 -24.94 -34.94 32.83
CA GLN A 26 -23.94 -34.90 31.75
C GLN A 26 -23.90 -33.54 31.05
N ILE A 27 -25.06 -32.95 30.75
CA ILE A 27 -25.15 -31.60 30.19
C ILE A 27 -24.61 -30.59 31.20
N THR A 28 -25.00 -30.68 32.46
CA THR A 28 -24.47 -29.83 33.53
C THR A 28 -22.97 -30.05 33.69
N ALA A 29 -22.44 -31.28 33.63
CA ALA A 29 -21.00 -31.52 33.69
C ALA A 29 -20.25 -30.96 32.48
N LEU A 30 -20.82 -31.02 31.27
CA LEU A 30 -20.25 -30.37 30.09
C LEU A 30 -20.27 -28.84 30.20
N LEU A 31 -21.35 -28.27 30.73
CA LEU A 31 -21.50 -26.82 30.94
C LEU A 31 -20.73 -26.30 32.18
N SER A 32 -20.50 -27.15 33.18
CA SER A 32 -19.84 -26.83 34.45
C SER A 32 -18.38 -27.26 34.49
N SER A 33 -17.93 -28.03 33.49
CA SER A 33 -16.53 -28.39 33.37
C SER A 33 -15.71 -27.10 33.33
N PRO A 34 -14.69 -26.95 34.20
CA PRO A 34 -13.83 -25.77 34.19
C PRO A 34 -13.12 -25.57 32.85
N GLN A 35 -12.99 -26.62 32.02
CA GLN A 35 -12.54 -26.50 30.62
C GLN A 35 -13.50 -25.72 29.71
N CYS A 36 -14.80 -25.66 30.02
CA CYS A 36 -15.77 -24.83 29.29
C CYS A 36 -15.84 -23.40 29.85
N ARG A 37 -15.41 -23.18 31.11
CA ARG A 37 -15.47 -21.87 31.80
C ARG A 37 -14.14 -21.11 31.81
N GLU A 38 -12.99 -21.76 31.61
CA GLU A 38 -11.72 -21.11 31.23
C GLU A 38 -11.67 -20.71 29.75
N LEU A 39 -12.72 -21.03 28.97
CA LEU A 39 -13.05 -20.36 27.71
C LEU A 39 -13.70 -18.97 27.93
N ASN A 40 -13.65 -18.42 29.14
CA ASN A 40 -13.94 -17.02 29.41
C ASN A 40 -12.92 -16.12 28.71
N ASN A 41 -13.37 -15.57 27.58
CA ASN A 41 -12.83 -14.46 26.80
C ASN A 41 -11.41 -14.59 26.18
N PRO A 42 -10.93 -15.78 25.72
CA PRO A 42 -9.77 -15.81 24.81
C PRO A 42 -10.03 -14.93 23.58
N THR A 43 -11.31 -14.76 23.20
CA THR A 43 -11.78 -13.88 22.14
C THR A 43 -11.53 -12.39 22.43
N GLU A 44 -11.69 -11.90 23.65
CA GLU A 44 -11.46 -10.48 23.96
C GLU A 44 -9.97 -10.14 23.96
N ILE A 45 -9.15 -10.97 24.59
CA ILE A 45 -7.70 -10.78 24.62
C ILE A 45 -7.14 -10.88 23.20
N HIS A 46 -7.56 -11.89 22.43
CA HIS A 46 -7.22 -12.04 21.01
C HIS A 46 -7.65 -10.82 20.19
N ARG A 47 -8.89 -10.37 20.35
CA ARG A 47 -9.43 -9.17 19.69
C ARG A 47 -8.61 -7.93 20.06
N SER A 48 -8.23 -7.77 21.33
CA SER A 48 -7.42 -6.63 21.77
C SER A 48 -6.05 -6.59 21.07
N SER A 49 -5.40 -7.75 20.90
CA SER A 49 -4.13 -7.86 20.16
C SER A 49 -4.29 -7.53 18.68
N VAL A 50 -5.34 -8.06 18.04
CA VAL A 50 -5.65 -7.76 16.63
C VAL A 50 -5.95 -6.27 16.44
N MET A 51 -6.71 -5.66 17.35
CA MET A 51 -6.99 -4.22 17.33
C MET A 51 -5.72 -3.38 17.49
N LYS A 52 -4.80 -3.77 18.38
CA LYS A 52 -3.49 -3.11 18.51
C LYS A 52 -2.70 -3.18 17.20
N ALA A 53 -2.70 -4.32 16.52
CA ALA A 53 -2.03 -4.48 15.24
C ALA A 53 -2.66 -3.61 14.14
N TRP A 54 -3.99 -3.53 14.07
CA TRP A 54 -4.68 -2.65 13.13
C TRP A 54 -4.42 -1.17 13.39
N ARG A 55 -4.30 -0.75 14.66
CA ARG A 55 -3.88 0.61 15.03
C ARG A 55 -2.47 0.90 14.52
N LEU A 56 -1.52 -0.02 14.76
CA LEU A 56 -0.16 0.10 14.23
C LEU A 56 -0.17 0.24 12.71
N HIS A 57 -0.88 -0.65 12.00
CA HIS A 57 -1.04 -0.57 10.56
C HIS A 57 -1.62 0.79 10.11
N ARG A 58 -2.63 1.34 10.80
CA ARG A 58 -3.19 2.66 10.48
C ARG A 58 -2.16 3.78 10.61
N LYS A 59 -1.36 3.79 11.67
CA LYS A 59 -0.28 4.77 11.87
C LYS A 59 0.74 4.67 10.73
N LEU A 60 1.20 3.46 10.43
CA LEU A 60 2.15 3.20 9.34
C LEU A 60 1.58 3.59 7.97
N ALA A 61 0.32 3.26 7.67
CA ALA A 61 -0.32 3.58 6.40
C ALA A 61 -0.48 5.10 6.20
N ARG A 62 -0.85 5.85 7.25
CA ARG A 62 -0.90 7.32 7.22
C ARG A 62 0.48 7.92 6.99
N LYS A 63 1.49 7.47 7.74
CA LYS A 63 2.86 7.96 7.60
C LYS A 63 3.43 7.65 6.23
N SER A 64 3.19 6.44 5.71
CA SER A 64 3.54 6.03 4.35
C SER A 64 2.90 6.97 3.32
N LYS A 65 1.61 7.28 3.45
CA LYS A 65 0.94 8.23 2.55
C LYS A 65 1.57 9.61 2.58
N GLN A 66 1.83 10.17 3.77
CA GLN A 66 2.48 11.48 3.91
C GLN A 66 3.88 11.52 3.27
N LEU A 67 4.68 10.48 3.49
CA LEU A 67 6.02 10.37 2.89
C LEU A 67 5.94 10.26 1.37
N ARG A 68 4.96 9.53 0.84
CA ARG A 68 4.72 9.44 -0.60
C ARG A 68 4.30 10.78 -1.19
N ASP A 69 3.34 11.45 -0.57
CA ASP A 69 2.85 12.76 -1.02
C ASP A 69 4.00 13.78 -1.02
N CYS A 70 4.84 13.78 0.03
CA CYS A 70 6.06 14.59 0.09
C CYS A 70 7.07 14.25 -1.02
N ALA A 71 7.37 12.96 -1.24
CA ALA A 71 8.28 12.54 -2.30
C ALA A 71 7.79 12.95 -3.69
N THR A 72 6.49 12.79 -3.97
CA THR A 72 5.89 13.20 -5.24
C THR A 72 5.88 14.71 -5.41
N ALA A 73 5.55 15.48 -4.35
CA ALA A 73 5.58 16.93 -4.39
C ALA A 73 7.00 17.46 -4.65
N LEU A 74 8.02 16.87 -4.03
CA LEU A 74 9.41 17.24 -4.23
C LEU A 74 9.87 16.96 -5.66
N ALA A 75 9.56 15.77 -6.19
CA ALA A 75 9.88 15.43 -7.59
C ALA A 75 9.18 16.35 -8.60
N MET A 76 7.90 16.68 -8.36
CA MET A 76 7.16 17.64 -9.17
C MET A 76 7.76 19.04 -9.10
N ALA A 77 8.15 19.51 -7.91
CA ALA A 77 8.78 20.82 -7.73
C ALA A 77 10.12 20.92 -8.47
N ILE A 78 10.96 19.88 -8.40
CA ILE A 78 12.23 19.81 -9.14
C ILE A 78 11.96 19.86 -10.65
N GLY A 79 11.05 19.02 -11.15
CA GLY A 79 10.70 19.01 -12.58
C GLY A 79 10.15 20.35 -13.07
N LEU A 80 9.26 20.98 -12.31
CA LEU A 80 8.73 22.31 -12.65
C LEU A 80 9.82 23.39 -12.61
N ALA A 81 10.71 23.39 -11.63
CA ALA A 81 11.81 24.35 -11.57
C ALA A 81 12.75 24.22 -12.79
N MET A 82 13.04 22.98 -13.23
CA MET A 82 13.82 22.71 -14.44
C MET A 82 13.10 23.18 -15.71
N LEU A 83 11.79 22.94 -15.83
CA LEU A 83 10.97 23.44 -16.94
C LEU A 83 10.91 24.97 -17.00
N MET A 84 10.74 25.62 -15.86
CA MET A 84 10.73 27.08 -15.78
C MET A 84 12.10 27.66 -16.14
N THR A 85 13.18 27.04 -15.68
CA THR A 85 14.55 27.47 -16.03
C THR A 85 14.80 27.40 -17.53
N THR A 86 14.44 26.28 -18.17
CA THR A 86 14.62 26.10 -19.62
C THR A 86 13.76 27.08 -20.42
N SER A 87 12.51 27.31 -20.00
CA SER A 87 11.61 28.28 -20.62
C SER A 87 12.14 29.71 -20.51
N LEU A 88 12.60 30.11 -19.33
CA LEU A 88 13.18 31.43 -19.11
C LEU A 88 14.49 31.62 -19.89
N ALA A 89 15.29 30.56 -20.04
CA ALA A 89 16.54 30.63 -20.79
C ALA A 89 16.27 30.90 -22.28
N VAL A 90 15.27 30.24 -22.84
CA VAL A 90 14.80 30.48 -24.22
C VAL A 90 14.29 31.91 -24.37
N VAL A 91 13.48 32.40 -23.43
CA VAL A 91 12.97 33.79 -23.43
C VAL A 91 14.12 34.80 -23.34
N ALA A 92 15.13 34.53 -22.51
CA ALA A 92 16.30 35.40 -22.37
C ALA A 92 17.09 35.51 -23.67
N ILE A 93 17.37 34.37 -24.32
CA ILE A 93 18.05 34.33 -25.62
C ILE A 93 17.24 35.09 -26.67
N PHE A 94 15.91 34.90 -26.70
CA PHE A 94 15.02 35.60 -27.61
C PHE A 94 15.08 37.12 -27.42
N ILE A 95 15.02 37.61 -26.17
CA ILE A 95 15.14 39.03 -25.85
C ILE A 95 16.52 39.57 -26.25
N CYS A 96 17.60 38.84 -25.96
CA CYS A 96 18.95 39.24 -26.35
C CYS A 96 19.10 39.38 -27.86
N LEU A 97 18.53 38.46 -28.64
CA LEU A 97 18.55 38.52 -30.10
C LEU A 97 17.71 39.67 -30.64
N GLN A 98 16.55 39.96 -30.05
CA GLN A 98 15.75 41.13 -30.42
C GLN A 98 16.48 42.45 -30.12
N LYS A 99 17.16 42.53 -28.96
CA LYS A 99 17.95 43.71 -28.58
C LYS A 99 19.09 44.00 -29.56
N ALA A 100 19.72 42.97 -30.12
CA ALA A 100 20.78 43.15 -31.12
C ALA A 100 20.26 43.71 -32.46
N GLY A 101 18.95 43.57 -32.75
CA GLY A 101 18.34 43.98 -34.02
C GLY A 101 17.71 45.38 -34.03
N TYR A 102 17.45 46.00 -32.87
CA TYR A 102 16.78 47.30 -32.77
C TYR A 102 17.61 48.27 -31.92
N GLU A 103 18.02 49.40 -32.50
CA GLU A 103 18.59 50.53 -31.75
C GLU A 103 17.50 51.15 -30.84
N ASP A 104 17.72 51.11 -29.52
CA ASP A 104 17.00 51.77 -28.41
C ASP A 104 15.57 52.33 -28.67
N ILE A 105 14.61 51.46 -29.01
CA ILE A 105 13.18 51.83 -29.02
C ILE A 105 12.57 51.63 -27.62
N THR A 106 12.12 52.73 -27.00
CA THR A 106 11.37 52.72 -25.74
C THR A 106 9.90 52.34 -25.97
N TYR A 107 9.44 51.25 -25.36
CA TYR A 107 8.05 50.82 -25.45
C TYR A 107 7.21 51.49 -24.36
N HIS A 108 6.31 52.39 -24.75
CA HIS A 108 5.31 52.97 -23.85
C HIS A 108 4.05 52.11 -23.86
N MET A 109 3.93 51.16 -22.91
CA MET A 109 2.69 50.41 -22.73
C MET A 109 1.73 51.21 -21.84
N SER A 110 0.72 51.84 -22.44
CA SER A 110 -0.34 52.51 -21.68
C SER A 110 -1.57 51.60 -21.58
N ALA A 111 -1.86 51.12 -20.38
CA ALA A 111 -3.09 50.38 -20.10
C ALA A 111 -4.17 51.35 -19.58
N PHE A 112 -5.35 51.33 -20.20
CA PHE A 112 -6.50 52.11 -19.74
C PHE A 112 -7.19 51.38 -18.59
N LEU A 113 -6.86 51.77 -17.35
CA LEU A 113 -7.69 51.49 -16.18
C LEU A 113 -8.70 52.62 -16.00
N LEU A 114 -9.94 52.23 -15.68
CA LEU A 114 -11.20 52.96 -15.91
C LEU A 114 -11.20 54.49 -15.63
N HIS A 115 -10.34 55.06 -14.79
CA HIS A 115 -10.21 56.52 -14.58
C HIS A 115 -8.78 57.04 -14.26
N LYS A 116 -7.72 56.23 -14.44
CA LYS A 116 -6.32 56.68 -14.26
C LYS A 116 -5.39 56.01 -15.27
N LYS A 117 -4.70 56.82 -16.07
CA LYS A 117 -3.62 56.37 -16.97
C LYS A 117 -2.41 56.00 -16.11
N LEU A 118 -2.31 54.74 -15.70
CA LEU A 118 -1.11 54.21 -15.05
C LEU A 118 -0.09 53.89 -16.14
N VAL A 119 0.88 54.78 -16.35
CA VAL A 119 2.00 54.53 -17.28
C VAL A 119 3.05 53.74 -16.51
N ILE A 120 3.05 52.41 -16.65
CA ILE A 120 4.16 51.59 -16.15
C ILE A 120 5.20 51.53 -17.27
N SER A 121 6.25 52.34 -17.18
CA SER A 121 7.42 52.21 -18.05
C SER A 121 8.39 51.21 -17.44
N TYR A 122 8.52 50.03 -18.03
CA TYR A 122 9.59 49.10 -17.69
C TYR A 122 10.80 49.37 -18.58
N THR A 123 11.98 49.56 -17.99
CA THR A 123 13.23 49.63 -18.76
C THR A 123 13.68 48.20 -19.11
N TRP A 124 14.17 47.97 -20.34
CA TRP A 124 14.72 46.66 -20.75
C TRP A 124 15.85 46.18 -19.83
N SER A 125 16.59 47.14 -19.25
CA SER A 125 17.62 46.88 -18.25
C SER A 125 17.05 46.16 -17.04
N GLU A 126 15.99 46.69 -16.43
CA GLU A 126 15.32 46.08 -15.26
C GLU A 126 14.79 44.68 -15.56
N ALA A 127 14.11 44.50 -16.69
CA ALA A 127 13.59 43.19 -17.09
C ALA A 127 14.73 42.17 -17.30
N SER A 128 15.84 42.58 -17.91
CA SER A 128 17.01 41.71 -18.10
C SER A 128 17.67 41.34 -16.78
N HIS A 129 17.73 42.25 -15.80
CA HIS A 129 18.25 41.96 -14.47
C HIS A 129 17.38 40.94 -13.72
N ILE A 130 16.05 41.10 -13.76
CA ILE A 130 15.13 40.14 -13.14
C ILE A 130 15.26 38.76 -13.80
N LEU A 131 15.35 38.71 -15.13
CA LEU A 131 15.48 37.46 -15.87
C LEU A 131 16.81 36.75 -15.57
N ASN A 132 17.93 37.48 -15.57
CA ASN A 132 19.24 36.96 -15.20
C ASN A 132 19.26 36.44 -13.76
N LEU A 133 18.61 37.15 -12.84
CA LEU A 133 18.46 36.72 -11.45
C LEU A 133 17.64 35.42 -11.36
N CYS A 134 16.53 35.31 -12.10
CA CYS A 134 15.72 34.09 -12.13
C CYS A 134 16.49 32.90 -12.72
N LEU A 135 17.25 33.14 -13.80
CA LEU A 135 18.11 32.13 -14.43
C LEU A 135 19.24 31.64 -13.53
N LEU A 136 19.68 32.47 -12.59
CA LEU A 136 20.64 32.06 -11.56
C LEU A 136 19.95 31.27 -10.44
N ILE A 137 18.84 31.79 -9.90
CA ILE A 137 18.20 31.25 -8.69
C ILE A 137 17.49 29.92 -8.94
N LEU A 138 16.73 29.79 -10.04
CA LEU A 138 15.89 28.60 -10.27
C LEU A 138 16.69 27.28 -10.40
N PRO A 139 17.77 27.17 -11.20
CA PRO A 139 18.56 25.95 -11.25
C PRO A 139 19.29 25.65 -9.94
N VAL A 140 19.73 26.67 -9.20
CA VAL A 140 20.29 26.49 -7.85
C VAL A 140 19.23 25.93 -6.90
N ALA A 141 18.01 26.44 -6.94
CA ALA A 141 16.89 25.92 -6.16
C ALA A 141 16.55 24.47 -6.55
N ALA A 142 16.51 24.14 -7.84
CA ALA A 142 16.28 22.77 -8.32
C ALA A 142 17.38 21.81 -7.83
N ALA A 143 18.65 22.21 -7.90
CA ALA A 143 19.77 21.43 -7.39
C ALA A 143 19.72 21.24 -5.87
N LEU A 144 19.35 22.28 -5.11
CA LEU A 144 19.15 22.18 -3.67
C LEU A 144 18.00 21.23 -3.32
N LEU A 145 16.86 21.33 -4.02
CA LEU A 145 15.73 20.42 -3.82
C LEU A 145 16.10 18.96 -4.14
N ALA A 146 16.88 18.73 -5.20
CA ALA A 146 17.40 17.41 -5.52
C ALA A 146 18.37 16.89 -4.45
N ALA A 147 19.28 17.73 -3.95
CA ALA A 147 20.17 17.39 -2.86
C ALA A 147 19.39 17.04 -1.57
N LEU A 148 18.34 17.80 -1.25
CA LEU A 148 17.44 17.49 -0.13
C LEU A 148 16.70 16.16 -0.35
N GLN A 149 16.25 15.87 -1.57
CA GLN A 149 15.60 14.60 -1.91
C GLN A 149 16.53 13.41 -1.63
N VAL A 150 17.79 13.51 -2.06
CA VAL A 150 18.82 12.49 -1.85
C VAL A 150 19.18 12.38 -0.36
N HIS A 151 19.34 13.50 0.33
CA HIS A 151 19.72 13.54 1.74
C HIS A 151 18.66 12.92 2.65
N PHE A 152 17.39 13.30 2.48
CA PHE A 152 16.31 12.77 3.32
C PHE A 152 15.90 11.34 2.96
N ARG A 153 16.29 10.85 1.78
CA ARG A 153 15.93 9.52 1.25
C ARG A 153 14.44 9.22 1.43
N VAL A 154 13.58 10.22 1.18
CA VAL A 154 12.14 10.16 1.47
C VAL A 154 11.49 8.93 0.82
N SER A 155 11.90 8.61 -0.42
CA SER A 155 11.42 7.43 -1.13
C SER A 155 11.81 6.11 -0.45
N GLN A 156 13.04 5.99 0.06
CA GLN A 156 13.49 4.80 0.79
C GLN A 156 12.75 4.66 2.13
N LYS A 157 12.59 5.76 2.88
CA LYS A 157 11.81 5.77 4.13
C LYS A 157 10.35 5.38 3.89
N TRP A 158 9.74 5.97 2.86
CA TRP A 158 8.40 5.60 2.41
C TRP A 158 8.31 4.10 2.12
N GLY A 159 9.27 3.57 1.36
CA GLY A 159 9.33 2.17 0.99
C GLY A 159 9.39 1.23 2.19
N SER A 160 10.26 1.53 3.16
CA SER A 160 10.38 0.78 4.41
C SER A 160 9.08 0.78 5.23
N VAL A 161 8.47 1.96 5.44
CA VAL A 161 7.19 2.08 6.16
C VAL A 161 6.07 1.31 5.45
N HIS A 162 5.98 1.43 4.12
CA HIS A 162 4.96 0.75 3.33
C HIS A 162 5.10 -0.78 3.38
N MET A 163 6.34 -1.27 3.34
CA MET A 163 6.65 -2.69 3.47
C MET A 163 6.25 -3.24 4.83
N VAL A 164 6.64 -2.55 5.91
CA VAL A 164 6.27 -2.98 7.27
C VAL A 164 4.76 -2.91 7.48
N ALA A 165 4.08 -1.88 6.96
CA ALA A 165 2.61 -1.83 6.98
C ALA A 165 1.98 -3.07 6.31
N SER A 166 2.50 -3.46 5.15
CA SER A 166 2.04 -4.65 4.43
C SER A 166 2.35 -5.96 5.16
N GLN A 167 3.49 -6.04 5.84
CA GLN A 167 3.86 -7.18 6.69
C GLN A 167 2.95 -7.29 7.92
N VAL A 168 2.62 -6.18 8.58
CA VAL A 168 1.66 -6.17 9.70
C VAL A 168 0.31 -6.75 9.26
N VAL A 169 -0.19 -6.37 8.07
CA VAL A 169 -1.43 -6.95 7.51
C VAL A 169 -1.31 -8.46 7.31
N SER A 170 -0.20 -8.93 6.73
CA SER A 170 0.07 -10.36 6.56
C SER A 170 0.09 -11.10 7.90
N GLU A 171 0.76 -10.56 8.93
CA GLU A 171 0.81 -11.18 10.25
C GLU A 171 -0.57 -11.18 10.93
N ILE A 172 -1.40 -10.14 10.75
CA ILE A 172 -2.79 -10.14 11.24
C ILE A 172 -3.57 -11.30 10.64
N TYR A 173 -3.57 -11.47 9.31
CA TYR A 173 -4.33 -12.55 8.67
C TYR A 173 -3.78 -13.94 8.99
N ARG A 174 -2.46 -14.09 9.14
CA ARG A 174 -1.84 -15.35 9.59
C ARG A 174 -2.23 -15.70 11.02
N PHE A 175 -2.26 -14.71 11.91
CA PHE A 175 -2.70 -14.88 13.29
C PHE A 175 -4.18 -15.26 13.38
N LEU A 176 -5.05 -14.52 12.66
CA LEU A 176 -6.49 -14.79 12.59
C LEU A 176 -6.82 -16.16 11.96
N GLY A 177 -5.98 -16.64 11.04
CA GLY A 177 -6.11 -17.97 10.43
C GLY A 177 -5.47 -19.11 11.23
N CYS A 178 -4.83 -18.81 12.37
CA CYS A 178 -4.06 -19.75 13.20
C CYS A 178 -3.00 -20.53 12.42
N LEU A 179 -2.23 -19.84 11.56
CA LEU A 179 -1.25 -20.46 10.65
C LEU A 179 0.18 -20.45 11.19
N GLY A 180 0.96 -21.46 10.81
CA GLY A 180 2.38 -21.57 11.13
C GLY A 180 2.63 -21.48 12.65
N PRO A 181 3.42 -20.52 13.14
CA PRO A 181 3.74 -20.39 14.57
C PRO A 181 2.52 -20.03 15.43
N TYR A 182 1.39 -19.68 14.82
CA TYR A 182 0.15 -19.33 15.51
C TYR A 182 -0.80 -20.52 15.73
N SER A 183 -0.44 -21.74 15.28
CA SER A 183 -1.26 -22.93 15.51
C SER A 183 -1.19 -23.48 16.94
N THR A 184 -0.39 -22.85 17.80
CA THR A 184 -0.17 -23.23 19.21
C THR A 184 -1.31 -22.75 20.14
N VAL A 185 -1.19 -23.02 21.45
CA VAL A 185 -2.10 -22.52 22.49
C VAL A 185 -2.26 -21.00 22.40
N SER A 186 -3.51 -20.51 22.51
CA SER A 186 -3.89 -19.10 22.26
C SER A 186 -2.98 -18.07 22.95
N ALA A 187 -2.58 -18.32 24.20
CA ALA A 187 -1.71 -17.40 24.95
C ALA A 187 -0.28 -17.30 24.37
N LEU A 188 0.27 -18.43 23.90
CA LEU A 188 1.60 -18.47 23.29
C LEU A 188 1.58 -17.85 21.88
N ALA A 189 0.56 -18.16 21.09
CA ALA A 189 0.35 -17.55 19.78
C ALA A 189 0.26 -16.02 19.88
N GLN A 190 -0.46 -15.50 20.88
CA GLN A 190 -0.57 -14.07 21.13
C GLN A 190 0.78 -13.43 21.49
N ARG A 191 1.59 -14.08 22.35
CA ARG A 191 2.94 -13.58 22.70
C ARG A 191 3.84 -13.52 21.48
N ILE A 192 3.85 -14.57 20.64
CA ILE A 192 4.60 -14.60 19.39
C ILE A 192 4.14 -13.47 18.46
N PHE A 193 2.83 -13.29 18.32
CA PHE A 193 2.25 -12.25 17.48
C PHE A 193 2.70 -10.85 17.91
N MET A 194 2.58 -10.53 19.20
CA MET A 194 3.02 -9.23 19.73
C MET A 194 4.53 -9.03 19.60
N LYS A 195 5.33 -10.08 19.83
CA LYS A 195 6.78 -10.03 19.64
C LYS A 195 7.15 -9.68 18.20
N ARG A 196 6.53 -10.36 17.22
CA ARG A 196 6.76 -10.07 15.80
C ARG A 196 6.36 -8.66 15.41
N LEU A 197 5.24 -8.14 15.91
CA LEU A 197 4.85 -6.75 15.68
C LEU A 197 5.88 -5.77 16.25
N GLN A 198 6.44 -6.04 17.44
CA GLN A 198 7.50 -5.21 18.01
C GLN A 198 8.78 -5.29 17.18
N ASP A 199 9.16 -6.47 16.70
CA ASP A 199 10.35 -6.64 15.87
C ASP A 199 10.20 -5.92 14.52
N LEU A 200 9.00 -5.91 13.93
CA LEU A 200 8.67 -5.11 12.76
C LEU A 200 8.83 -3.59 13.01
N VAL A 201 8.43 -3.09 14.17
CA VAL A 201 8.64 -1.68 14.55
C VAL A 201 10.13 -1.39 14.73
N LYS A 202 10.87 -2.27 15.40
CA LYS A 202 12.34 -2.12 15.54
C LYS A 202 13.06 -2.09 14.17
N GLN A 203 12.57 -2.82 13.17
CA GLN A 203 13.13 -2.74 11.81
C GLN A 203 12.97 -1.34 11.18
N LEU A 204 11.90 -0.60 11.52
CA LEU A 204 11.70 0.78 11.08
C LEU A 204 12.66 1.75 11.78
N SER A 205 12.96 1.51 13.06
CA SER A 205 13.90 2.34 13.82
C SER A 205 15.30 2.29 13.21
N VAL A 206 15.75 1.09 12.80
CA VAL A 206 17.01 0.90 12.05
C VAL A 206 17.00 1.64 10.71
N SER A 207 15.83 1.83 10.09
CA SER A 207 15.67 2.60 8.85
C SER A 207 15.68 4.13 9.06
N GLY A 208 15.94 4.62 10.29
CA GLY A 208 16.01 6.04 10.61
C GLY A 208 14.63 6.72 10.66
N ILE A 209 13.58 5.95 11.00
CA ILE A 209 12.25 6.45 11.33
C ILE A 209 12.18 6.43 12.86
N GLN A 210 12.03 7.59 13.48
CA GLN A 210 12.03 7.70 14.94
C GLN A 210 10.85 6.93 15.52
N ASP A 211 11.14 6.01 16.44
CA ASP A 211 10.12 5.21 17.14
C ASP A 211 9.18 6.09 17.97
N GLU A 212 9.65 7.24 18.44
CA GLU A 212 8.88 8.19 19.24
C GLU A 212 7.58 8.59 18.53
N GLU A 213 7.60 8.84 17.22
CA GLU A 213 6.38 9.22 16.49
C GLU A 213 5.39 8.03 16.31
N LEU A 214 5.89 6.80 16.38
CA LEU A 214 5.07 5.58 16.26
C LEU A 214 4.57 5.06 17.62
N MET A 215 5.37 5.26 18.67
CA MET A 215 5.23 4.68 20.01
C MET A 215 4.90 5.72 21.09
N GLU A 216 4.92 7.03 20.81
CA GLU A 216 4.27 8.05 21.65
C GLU A 216 2.77 7.76 21.64
N SER A 217 2.42 6.89 22.57
CA SER A 217 1.11 6.33 22.79
C SER A 217 0.80 6.44 24.27
N ARG A 218 1.25 7.54 24.91
CA ARG A 218 0.85 7.82 26.29
C ARG A 218 -0.67 7.96 26.40
N ASP A 219 -1.34 8.29 25.29
CA ASP A 219 -2.80 8.33 25.19
C ASP A 219 -3.33 7.47 24.03
N LEU A 220 -3.11 6.15 24.07
CA LEU A 220 -3.75 5.19 23.13
C LEU A 220 -5.29 5.24 23.13
N ASP A 221 -5.88 5.89 24.13
CA ASP A 221 -7.31 6.14 24.23
C ASP A 221 -7.74 7.47 23.56
N GLU A 222 -6.82 8.40 23.28
CA GLU A 222 -7.12 9.69 22.62
C GLU A 222 -6.98 9.69 21.10
N ASP A 223 -6.34 8.67 20.50
CA ASP A 223 -6.05 8.61 19.05
C ASP A 223 -7.32 8.59 18.14
N GLY A 224 -8.51 8.70 18.73
CA GLY A 224 -9.80 8.67 18.03
C GLY A 224 -9.95 7.40 17.21
N PHE A 225 -9.24 6.32 17.60
CA PHE A 225 -9.38 5.05 16.91
C PHE A 225 -10.74 4.49 17.30
N PRO A 226 -11.68 4.39 16.34
CA PRO A 226 -13.03 4.01 16.65
C PRO A 226 -13.02 2.60 17.24
N LYS A 227 -13.65 2.45 18.40
CA LYS A 227 -13.90 1.14 19.01
C LYS A 227 -14.88 0.30 18.16
N ASP A 228 -15.54 0.95 17.22
CA ASP A 228 -16.55 0.40 16.33
C ASP A 228 -15.92 -0.43 15.20
N ALA A 229 -16.41 -1.66 15.03
CA ALA A 229 -15.99 -2.57 13.97
C ALA A 229 -16.17 -1.96 12.57
N GLN A 230 -17.21 -1.14 12.37
CA GLN A 230 -17.49 -0.49 11.11
C GLN A 230 -16.36 0.45 10.67
N ALA A 231 -15.79 1.21 11.58
CA ALA A 231 -14.77 2.17 11.19
C ALA A 231 -13.38 1.51 11.04
N LEU A 232 -13.17 0.33 11.63
CA LEU A 232 -12.08 -0.56 11.24
C LEU A 232 -12.28 -1.08 9.81
N GLU A 233 -13.50 -1.50 9.44
CA GLU A 233 -13.85 -1.92 8.08
C GLU A 233 -13.61 -0.78 7.08
N GLU A 234 -14.07 0.43 7.37
CA GLU A 234 -13.80 1.62 6.54
C GLU A 234 -12.29 1.90 6.40
N HIS A 235 -11.52 1.74 7.49
CA HIS A 235 -10.07 1.90 7.45
C HIS A 235 -9.41 0.87 6.53
N ILE A 236 -9.85 -0.39 6.63
CA ILE A 236 -9.36 -1.50 5.81
C ILE A 236 -9.72 -1.29 4.34
N ASP A 237 -10.97 -0.95 4.06
CA ASP A 237 -11.46 -0.65 2.72
C ASP A 237 -10.66 0.50 2.08
N GLN A 238 -10.42 1.56 2.84
CA GLN A 238 -9.67 2.71 2.36
C GLN A 238 -8.20 2.40 2.10
N HIS A 239 -7.49 1.77 3.04
CA HIS A 239 -6.03 1.67 2.99
C HIS A 239 -5.53 0.37 2.33
N LEU A 240 -6.25 -0.75 2.47
CA LEU A 240 -5.85 -2.03 1.86
C LEU A 240 -6.44 -2.19 0.46
N TYR A 241 -7.66 -1.70 0.23
CA TYR A 241 -8.38 -1.91 -1.04
C TYR A 241 -8.57 -0.64 -1.86
N GLY A 242 -8.04 0.50 -1.41
CA GLY A 242 -8.14 1.77 -2.11
C GLY A 242 -9.58 2.16 -2.43
N VAL A 243 -10.56 1.64 -1.68
CA VAL A 243 -11.95 1.99 -1.83
C VAL A 243 -12.07 3.39 -1.26
N ALA A 244 -12.25 4.38 -2.15
CA ALA A 244 -12.46 5.75 -1.71
C ALA A 244 -13.64 5.76 -0.71
N PRO A 245 -13.48 6.36 0.49
CA PRO A 245 -14.59 6.44 1.41
C PRO A 245 -15.75 7.08 0.67
N GLN A 246 -16.95 6.50 0.79
CA GLN A 246 -18.14 7.12 0.23
C GLN A 246 -18.16 8.57 0.72
N GLY A 247 -18.08 9.52 -0.21
CA GLY A 247 -17.88 10.92 0.13
C GLY A 247 -18.89 11.39 1.17
N CYS A 248 -18.52 12.36 2.01
CA CYS A 248 -19.36 12.87 3.10
C CYS A 248 -20.80 13.16 2.62
N CYS A 249 -20.95 13.70 1.42
CA CYS A 249 -22.26 13.95 0.79
C CYS A 249 -23.08 12.66 0.57
N ARG A 250 -22.46 11.57 0.12
CA ARG A 250 -23.16 10.29 -0.08
C ARG A 250 -23.54 9.63 1.24
N ARG A 251 -22.68 9.74 2.27
CA ARG A 251 -23.04 9.29 3.63
C ARG A 251 -24.20 10.08 4.20
N LYS A 252 -24.16 11.41 4.12
CA LYS A 252 -25.26 12.28 4.56
C LYS A 252 -26.55 12.00 3.79
N LEU A 253 -26.46 11.78 2.47
CA LEU A 253 -27.61 11.43 1.64
C LEU A 253 -28.17 10.05 2.01
N HIS A 254 -27.31 9.06 2.27
CA HIS A 254 -27.75 7.75 2.73
C HIS A 254 -28.41 7.82 4.13
N GLN A 255 -27.84 8.58 5.06
CA GLN A 255 -28.45 8.82 6.37
C GLN A 255 -29.80 9.52 6.24
N CYS A 256 -29.90 10.52 5.35
CA CYS A 256 -31.15 11.21 5.05
C CYS A 256 -32.19 10.25 4.43
N LEU A 257 -31.80 9.40 3.47
CA LEU A 257 -32.67 8.39 2.87
C LEU A 257 -33.14 7.35 3.89
N VAL A 258 -32.25 6.88 4.78
CA VAL A 258 -32.61 5.96 5.88
C VAL A 258 -33.60 6.64 6.84
N SER A 259 -33.43 7.93 7.13
CA SER A 259 -34.38 8.68 7.97
C SER A 259 -35.73 8.97 7.29
N LEU A 260 -35.78 8.94 5.95
CA LEU A 260 -36.94 9.37 5.16
C LEU A 260 -37.93 8.26 4.79
N GLY A 261 -37.60 6.97 4.89
CA GLY A 261 -38.63 5.99 4.59
C GLY A 261 -38.21 4.53 4.53
N ASN A 262 -38.74 3.78 5.49
CA ASN A 262 -39.30 2.42 5.37
C ASN A 262 -38.49 1.34 4.63
N VAL A 263 -37.17 1.51 4.51
CA VAL A 263 -36.28 0.38 4.22
C VAL A 263 -36.27 -0.45 5.49
N ASN A 264 -37.03 -1.55 5.49
CA ASN A 264 -36.98 -2.55 6.55
C ASN A 264 -35.50 -2.88 6.80
N GLY A 265 -34.97 -2.44 7.95
CA GLY A 265 -33.55 -2.47 8.28
C GLY A 265 -32.98 -3.88 8.48
N SER A 266 -33.71 -4.92 8.09
CA SER A 266 -33.31 -6.33 8.21
C SER A 266 -32.17 -6.72 7.28
N ASP A 267 -31.96 -5.98 6.19
CA ASP A 267 -30.93 -6.33 5.19
C ASP A 267 -29.67 -5.45 5.28
N LEU A 268 -29.53 -4.63 6.34
CA LEU A 268 -28.28 -3.91 6.54
C LEU A 268 -27.18 -4.96 6.77
N PRO A 269 -26.11 -4.98 5.94
CA PRO A 269 -25.04 -5.96 6.08
C PRO A 269 -24.51 -5.90 7.51
N LYS A 270 -24.72 -6.97 8.28
CA LYS A 270 -24.24 -7.07 9.65
C LYS A 270 -22.73 -6.83 9.62
N ALA A 271 -22.27 -5.82 10.34
CA ALA A 271 -20.86 -5.45 10.41
C ALA A 271 -20.03 -6.71 10.69
N ARG A 272 -19.12 -7.04 9.78
CA ARG A 272 -18.32 -8.26 9.87
C ARG A 272 -17.31 -8.08 10.99
N ASP A 273 -17.22 -9.06 11.88
CA ASP A 273 -16.18 -9.04 12.91
C ASP A 273 -14.83 -9.41 12.28
N LEU A 274 -14.07 -8.40 11.87
CA LEU A 274 -12.74 -8.54 11.28
C LEU A 274 -11.66 -8.95 12.31
N THR A 275 -12.05 -9.16 13.56
CA THR A 275 -11.16 -9.62 14.64
C THR A 275 -11.42 -11.06 15.07
N ALA A 276 -12.51 -11.65 14.57
CA ALA A 276 -12.84 -13.05 14.80
C ALA A 276 -11.88 -13.97 14.04
N GLN A 277 -11.76 -15.21 14.52
CA GLN A 277 -11.01 -16.24 13.82
C GLN A 277 -11.57 -16.46 12.41
N LEU A 278 -10.65 -16.65 11.47
CA LEU A 278 -10.97 -16.56 10.06
C LEU A 278 -11.09 -17.94 9.43
N SER A 279 -12.30 -18.26 8.96
CA SER A 279 -12.52 -19.42 8.10
C SER A 279 -11.99 -19.16 6.69
N ALA A 280 -11.73 -20.21 5.91
CA ALA A 280 -11.32 -20.07 4.51
C ALA A 280 -12.38 -19.35 3.66
N GLU A 281 -13.66 -19.67 3.90
CA GLU A 281 -14.82 -19.03 3.25
C GLU A 281 -14.84 -17.52 3.56
N THR A 282 -14.74 -17.15 4.84
CA THR A 282 -14.72 -15.75 5.27
C THR A 282 -13.49 -15.01 4.73
N TYR A 283 -12.31 -15.63 4.69
CA TYR A 283 -11.11 -15.03 4.10
C TYR A 283 -11.27 -14.74 2.61
N MET A 284 -11.85 -15.68 1.85
CA MET A 284 -12.13 -15.49 0.43
C MET A 284 -12.98 -14.23 0.19
N GLU A 285 -14.04 -14.06 0.99
CA GLU A 285 -14.95 -12.93 0.88
C GLU A 285 -14.37 -11.60 1.35
N VAL A 286 -13.66 -11.60 2.48
CA VAL A 286 -13.17 -10.39 3.15
C VAL A 286 -11.85 -9.89 2.56
N ARG A 287 -11.01 -10.81 2.05
CA ARG A 287 -9.65 -10.47 1.59
C ARG A 287 -9.48 -10.61 0.09
N ILE A 288 -9.71 -11.81 -0.45
CA ILE A 288 -9.34 -12.11 -1.85
C ILE A 288 -10.23 -11.36 -2.83
N LEU A 289 -11.56 -11.36 -2.63
CA LEU A 289 -12.49 -10.70 -3.54
C LEU A 289 -12.27 -9.17 -3.61
N PRO A 290 -12.15 -8.44 -2.48
CA PRO A 290 -11.83 -7.01 -2.50
C PRO A 290 -10.46 -6.72 -3.09
N LEU A 291 -9.43 -7.51 -2.74
CA LEU A 291 -8.08 -7.35 -3.28
C LEU A 291 -8.03 -7.52 -4.80
N ARG A 292 -8.75 -8.52 -5.33
CA ARG A 292 -8.89 -8.73 -6.78
C ARG A 292 -9.54 -7.53 -7.47
N ARG A 293 -10.62 -6.98 -6.89
CA ARG A 293 -11.29 -5.78 -7.43
C ARG A 293 -10.36 -4.57 -7.39
N HIS A 294 -9.61 -4.40 -6.30
CA HIS A 294 -8.61 -3.35 -6.14
C HIS A 294 -7.54 -3.43 -7.24
N TYR A 295 -6.87 -4.57 -7.41
CA TYR A 295 -5.84 -4.74 -8.45
C TYR A 295 -6.37 -4.54 -9.86
N ARG A 296 -7.58 -5.00 -10.16
CA ARG A 296 -8.22 -4.74 -11.46
C ARG A 296 -8.43 -3.25 -11.71
N ASN A 297 -8.89 -2.51 -10.70
CA ASN A 297 -9.09 -1.07 -10.81
C ASN A 297 -7.76 -0.32 -10.90
N LEU A 298 -6.75 -0.76 -10.15
CA LEU A 298 -5.40 -0.23 -10.17
C LEU A 298 -4.76 -0.36 -11.55
N ILE A 299 -4.79 -1.55 -12.17
CA ILE A 299 -4.30 -1.78 -13.55
C ILE A 299 -4.97 -0.83 -14.54
N ARG A 300 -6.31 -0.70 -14.48
CA ARG A 300 -7.06 0.20 -15.38
C ARG A 300 -6.65 1.66 -15.19
N SER A 301 -6.47 2.09 -13.95
CA SER A 301 -6.05 3.46 -13.63
C SER A 301 -4.64 3.74 -14.15
N LEU A 302 -3.69 2.85 -13.85
CA LEU A 302 -2.30 2.96 -14.30
C LEU A 302 -2.19 2.94 -15.83
N ALA A 303 -2.93 2.05 -16.50
CA ALA A 303 -2.94 1.97 -17.96
C ALA A 303 -3.48 3.26 -18.60
N ARG A 304 -4.59 3.82 -18.08
CA ARG A 304 -5.12 5.11 -18.55
C ARG A 304 -4.14 6.24 -18.35
N LEU A 305 -3.55 6.33 -17.16
CA LEU A 305 -2.58 7.37 -16.84
C LEU A 305 -1.35 7.30 -17.74
N ARG A 306 -0.75 6.10 -17.90
CA ARG A 306 0.39 5.88 -18.78
C ARG A 306 0.07 6.23 -20.23
N THR A 307 -1.11 5.85 -20.71
CA THR A 307 -1.58 6.21 -22.06
C THR A 307 -1.69 7.73 -22.21
N ALA A 308 -2.27 8.42 -21.23
CA ALA A 308 -2.39 9.87 -21.25
C ALA A 308 -1.02 10.58 -21.24
N LEU A 309 -0.08 10.13 -20.40
CA LEU A 309 1.28 10.67 -20.35
C LEU A 309 2.05 10.42 -21.66
N ASN A 310 1.92 9.22 -22.24
CA ASN A 310 2.53 8.90 -23.53
C ASN A 310 1.95 9.75 -24.68
N ILE A 311 0.63 9.99 -24.70
CA ILE A 311 0.01 10.91 -25.67
C ILE A 311 0.58 12.32 -25.48
N GLY A 312 0.67 12.80 -24.24
CA GLY A 312 1.29 14.09 -23.93
C GLY A 312 2.74 14.19 -24.41
N PHE A 313 3.53 13.14 -24.19
CA PHE A 313 4.92 13.05 -24.65
C PHE A 313 5.01 13.16 -26.18
N VAL A 314 4.22 12.38 -26.91
CA VAL A 314 4.18 12.42 -28.39
C VAL A 314 3.75 13.79 -28.89
N LEU A 315 2.71 14.39 -28.31
CA LEU A 315 2.28 15.75 -28.67
C LEU A 315 3.39 16.78 -28.44
N SER A 316 4.15 16.65 -27.35
CA SER A 316 5.31 17.51 -27.05
C SER A 316 6.44 17.35 -28.07
N LEU A 317 6.69 16.13 -28.55
CA LEU A 317 7.66 15.92 -29.63
C LEU A 317 7.16 16.49 -30.97
N CYS A 318 5.88 16.31 -31.30
CA CYS A 318 5.29 16.88 -32.51
C CYS A 318 5.36 18.41 -32.52
N THR A 319 5.12 19.08 -31.37
CA THR A 319 5.26 20.54 -31.28
C THR A 319 6.71 20.98 -31.43
N ALA A 320 7.67 20.24 -30.85
CA ALA A 320 9.09 20.50 -31.05
C ALA A 320 9.50 20.41 -32.54
N SER A 321 9.07 19.36 -33.23
CA SER A 321 9.34 19.19 -34.67
C SER A 321 8.63 20.25 -35.52
N GLY A 322 7.38 20.60 -35.21
CA GLY A 322 6.64 21.65 -35.91
C GLY A 322 7.26 23.03 -35.75
N LEU A 323 7.78 23.36 -34.55
CA LEU A 323 8.53 24.59 -34.30
C LEU A 323 9.86 24.61 -35.08
N GLY A 324 10.55 23.48 -35.18
CA GLY A 324 11.75 23.37 -36.03
C GLY A 324 11.44 23.59 -37.51
N ALA A 325 10.39 22.95 -38.03
CA ALA A 325 10.01 23.06 -39.44
C ALA A 325 9.54 24.48 -39.83
N SER A 326 8.90 25.19 -38.91
CA SER A 326 8.45 26.58 -39.10
C SER A 326 9.55 27.63 -38.92
N GLY A 327 10.79 27.21 -38.62
CA GLY A 327 11.93 28.10 -38.43
C GLY A 327 12.04 28.72 -37.04
N PHE A 328 11.15 28.37 -36.09
CA PHE A 328 11.18 28.84 -34.71
C PHE A 328 12.12 27.98 -33.82
N PHE A 329 13.36 27.76 -34.28
CA PHE A 329 14.33 26.87 -33.63
C PHE A 329 14.62 27.22 -32.17
N MET A 330 14.53 28.50 -31.81
CA MET A 330 14.74 28.96 -30.42
C MET A 330 13.75 28.36 -29.43
N TRP A 331 12.52 28.06 -29.83
CA TRP A 331 11.49 27.56 -28.94
C TRP A 331 11.52 26.04 -28.74
N VAL A 332 12.29 25.30 -29.53
CA VAL A 332 12.40 23.83 -29.49
C VAL A 332 12.80 23.25 -28.12
N PRO A 333 13.68 23.87 -27.31
CA PRO A 333 14.05 23.34 -26.00
C PRO A 333 12.90 23.26 -25.00
N VAL A 334 11.88 24.12 -25.11
CA VAL A 334 10.72 24.15 -24.19
C VAL A 334 9.86 22.88 -24.29
N PRO A 335 9.31 22.52 -25.47
CA PRO A 335 8.54 21.28 -25.61
C PRO A 335 9.43 20.05 -25.41
N LEU A 336 10.74 20.11 -25.68
CA LEU A 336 11.64 19.01 -25.34
C LEU A 336 11.77 18.84 -23.81
N GLY A 337 11.89 19.94 -23.07
CA GLY A 337 11.87 19.91 -21.60
C GLY A 337 10.57 19.30 -21.07
N VAL A 338 9.41 19.69 -21.62
CA VAL A 338 8.11 19.13 -21.27
C VAL A 338 8.06 17.62 -21.56
N ALA A 339 8.59 17.19 -22.70
CA ALA A 339 8.66 15.77 -23.06
C ALA A 339 9.48 14.98 -22.03
N THR A 340 10.67 15.47 -21.65
CA THR A 340 11.52 14.86 -20.62
C THR A 340 10.79 14.78 -19.28
N PHE A 341 10.12 15.87 -18.86
CA PHE A 341 9.34 15.89 -17.63
C PHE A 341 8.21 14.85 -17.63
N LEU A 342 7.48 14.69 -18.74
CA LEU A 342 6.43 13.69 -18.88
C LEU A 342 6.97 12.25 -18.82
N VAL A 343 8.14 11.99 -19.39
CA VAL A 343 8.82 10.70 -19.27
C VAL A 343 9.21 10.42 -17.82
N THR A 344 9.83 11.39 -17.14
CA THR A 344 10.16 11.27 -15.71
C THR A 344 8.91 11.02 -14.87
N LEU A 345 7.82 11.75 -15.13
CA LEU A 345 6.54 11.57 -14.45
C LEU A 345 5.95 10.16 -14.69
N THR A 346 6.11 9.62 -15.90
CA THR A 346 5.67 8.26 -16.25
C THR A 346 6.44 7.21 -15.43
N HIS A 347 7.76 7.35 -15.33
CA HIS A 347 8.59 6.46 -14.51
C HIS A 347 8.27 6.57 -13.01
N LEU A 348 7.91 7.76 -12.52
CA LEU A 348 7.58 7.97 -11.12
C LEU A 348 6.19 7.41 -10.73
N VAL A 349 5.18 7.58 -11.59
CA VAL A 349 3.79 7.25 -11.21
C VAL A 349 3.37 5.86 -11.68
N ALA A 350 3.87 5.39 -12.83
CA ALA A 350 3.50 4.10 -13.41
C ALA A 350 4.70 3.30 -13.92
N PRO A 351 5.60 2.85 -13.01
CA PRO A 351 6.70 1.95 -13.37
C PRO A 351 6.19 0.71 -14.13
N PRO A 352 6.84 0.28 -15.22
CA PRO A 352 6.42 -0.91 -15.97
C PRO A 352 6.43 -2.19 -15.10
N GLU A 353 7.34 -2.28 -14.14
CA GLU A 353 7.47 -3.38 -13.18
C GLU A 353 6.20 -3.51 -12.34
N MET A 354 5.61 -2.38 -11.94
CA MET A 354 4.36 -2.35 -11.19
C MET A 354 3.20 -2.93 -12.00
N LEU A 355 3.06 -2.53 -13.26
CA LEU A 355 1.99 -3.04 -14.13
C LEU A 355 2.12 -4.56 -14.34
N ALA A 356 3.33 -5.04 -14.61
CA ALA A 356 3.63 -6.46 -14.76
C ALA A 356 3.36 -7.23 -13.46
N GLY A 357 3.85 -6.73 -12.32
CA GLY A 357 3.65 -7.33 -11.00
C GLY A 357 2.18 -7.46 -10.61
N VAL A 358 1.39 -6.39 -10.77
CA VAL A 358 -0.05 -6.41 -10.46
C VAL A 358 -0.82 -7.32 -11.43
N THR A 359 -0.40 -7.41 -12.69
CA THR A 359 -1.00 -8.35 -13.66
C THR A 359 -0.75 -9.81 -13.26
N ASN A 360 0.49 -10.16 -12.91
CA ASN A 360 0.86 -11.50 -12.45
C ASN A 360 0.18 -11.87 -11.13
N ALA A 361 0.02 -10.91 -10.23
CA ALA A 361 -0.75 -11.11 -9.01
C ALA A 361 -2.24 -11.35 -9.31
N LEU A 362 -2.83 -10.58 -10.22
CA LEU A 362 -4.23 -10.72 -10.60
C LEU A 362 -4.51 -12.08 -11.26
N THR A 363 -3.61 -12.58 -12.12
CA THR A 363 -3.71 -13.93 -12.69
C THR A 363 -3.66 -15.00 -11.61
N THR A 364 -2.80 -14.83 -10.60
CA THR A 364 -2.69 -15.77 -9.49
C THR A 364 -3.91 -15.73 -8.56
N LEU A 365 -4.45 -14.54 -8.27
CA LEU A 365 -5.69 -14.42 -7.52
C LEU A 365 -6.89 -15.01 -8.28
N ASN A 366 -6.91 -14.90 -9.62
CA ASN A 366 -7.92 -15.55 -10.45
C ASN A 366 -7.80 -17.08 -10.43
N SER A 367 -6.58 -17.63 -10.47
CA SER A 367 -6.39 -19.08 -10.38
C SER A 367 -6.81 -19.62 -9.01
N ILE A 368 -6.49 -18.90 -7.93
CA ILE A 368 -6.98 -19.20 -6.57
C ILE A 368 -8.51 -19.19 -6.52
N HIS A 369 -9.14 -18.16 -7.07
CA HIS A 369 -10.60 -18.04 -7.11
C HIS A 369 -11.26 -19.16 -7.92
N LEU A 370 -10.71 -19.51 -9.09
CA LEU A 370 -11.23 -20.63 -9.90
C LEU A 370 -11.07 -21.96 -9.18
N LYS A 371 -9.91 -22.20 -8.54
CA LYS A 371 -9.67 -23.40 -7.75
C LYS A 371 -10.65 -23.52 -6.59
N TRP A 372 -10.92 -22.43 -5.88
CA TRP A 372 -11.89 -22.40 -4.80
C TRP A 372 -13.30 -22.82 -5.24
N HIS A 373 -13.77 -22.34 -6.39
CA HIS A 373 -15.08 -22.74 -6.94
C HIS A 373 -15.10 -24.16 -7.52
N GLY A 374 -13.95 -24.68 -7.95
CA GLY A 374 -13.81 -26.05 -8.45
C GLY A 374 -13.59 -27.11 -7.36
N SER A 375 -13.17 -26.70 -6.16
CA SER A 375 -12.92 -27.57 -5.01
C SER A 375 -14.23 -27.93 -4.31
N ASP A 376 -14.31 -29.17 -3.82
CA ASP A 376 -15.44 -29.64 -3.02
C ASP A 376 -15.54 -28.87 -1.68
N ILE A 377 -16.75 -28.76 -1.12
CA ILE A 377 -17.03 -28.08 0.16
C ILE A 377 -16.13 -28.65 1.27
N ARG A 378 -15.89 -29.96 1.26
CA ARG A 378 -15.00 -30.62 2.23
C ARG A 378 -13.55 -30.15 2.09
N GLU A 379 -13.06 -29.99 0.85
CA GLU A 379 -11.71 -29.48 0.59
C GLU A 379 -11.61 -28.00 0.96
N ASN A 380 -12.62 -27.20 0.65
CA ASN A 380 -12.69 -25.78 1.00
C ASN A 380 -12.66 -25.51 2.51
N ARG A 381 -13.22 -26.44 3.31
CA ARG A 381 -13.19 -26.36 4.78
C ARG A 381 -11.94 -26.95 5.42
N SER A 382 -11.05 -27.56 4.64
CA SER A 382 -9.82 -28.14 5.19
C SER A 382 -8.83 -27.06 5.64
N ASP A 383 -8.13 -27.31 6.75
CA ASP A 383 -7.10 -26.39 7.26
C ASP A 383 -5.92 -26.23 6.29
N THR A 384 -5.63 -27.25 5.49
CA THR A 384 -4.57 -27.19 4.47
C THR A 384 -4.95 -26.26 3.33
N SER A 385 -6.21 -26.27 2.88
CA SER A 385 -6.72 -25.31 1.89
C SER A 385 -6.69 -23.89 2.43
N LYS A 386 -7.16 -23.69 3.67
CA LYS A 386 -7.09 -22.41 4.40
C LYS A 386 -5.67 -21.85 4.48
N GLN A 387 -4.70 -22.69 4.90
CA GLN A 387 -3.30 -22.31 5.02
C GLN A 387 -2.71 -21.90 3.68
N ARG A 388 -2.90 -22.72 2.65
CA ARG A 388 -2.43 -22.41 1.29
C ARG A 388 -3.03 -21.10 0.79
N LEU A 389 -4.33 -20.92 0.99
CA LEU A 389 -5.08 -19.76 0.54
C LEU A 389 -4.53 -18.44 1.13
N ILE A 390 -4.38 -18.40 2.45
CA ILE A 390 -3.87 -17.22 3.17
C ILE A 390 -2.40 -16.99 2.87
N SER A 391 -1.56 -18.04 2.95
CA SER A 391 -0.12 -17.89 2.72
C SER A 391 0.21 -17.43 1.30
N THR A 392 -0.45 -17.98 0.28
CA THR A 392 -0.22 -17.55 -1.11
C THR A 392 -0.72 -16.13 -1.34
N THR A 393 -1.90 -15.77 -0.81
CA THR A 393 -2.46 -14.42 -0.99
C THR A 393 -1.63 -13.36 -0.31
N GLU A 394 -1.22 -13.56 0.95
CA GLU A 394 -0.39 -12.58 1.68
C GLU A 394 1.07 -12.55 1.17
N LYS A 395 1.55 -13.64 0.55
CA LYS A 395 2.81 -13.61 -0.21
C LYS A 395 2.70 -12.69 -1.43
N ILE A 396 1.65 -12.86 -2.24
CA ILE A 396 1.43 -12.03 -3.44
C ILE A 396 1.28 -10.55 -3.07
N SER A 397 0.52 -10.22 -2.02
CA SER A 397 0.34 -8.83 -1.59
C SER A 397 1.65 -8.20 -1.14
N ARG A 398 2.52 -8.95 -0.43
CA ARG A 398 3.87 -8.48 -0.06
C ARG A 398 4.76 -8.30 -1.28
N VAL A 399 4.71 -9.21 -2.26
CA VAL A 399 5.44 -9.06 -3.54
C VAL A 399 5.03 -7.78 -4.26
N ILE A 400 3.73 -7.46 -4.31
CA ILE A 400 3.30 -6.20 -4.90
C ILE A 400 3.79 -5.00 -4.09
N ALA A 401 3.75 -5.06 -2.77
CA ALA A 401 4.28 -3.99 -1.94
C ALA A 401 5.76 -3.74 -2.24
N MET A 402 6.57 -4.79 -2.41
CA MET A 402 8.00 -4.66 -2.76
C MET A 402 8.21 -4.04 -4.14
N ILE A 403 7.44 -4.50 -5.13
CA ILE A 403 7.48 -3.92 -6.49
C ILE A 403 7.08 -2.45 -6.44
N PHE A 404 6.09 -2.10 -5.61
CA PHE A 404 5.60 -0.74 -5.48
C PHE A 404 6.64 0.20 -4.85
N THR A 405 7.39 -0.29 -3.89
CA THR A 405 8.44 0.47 -3.20
C THR A 405 9.77 0.48 -3.96
N GLY A 406 9.89 -0.33 -5.02
CA GLY A 406 11.15 -0.53 -5.75
C GLY A 406 12.21 -1.23 -4.91
N SER A 407 11.84 -1.93 -3.83
CA SER A 407 12.81 -2.69 -3.04
C SER A 407 13.13 -4.00 -3.75
N ASN A 408 14.27 -4.06 -4.42
CA ASN A 408 14.76 -5.29 -5.07
C ASN A 408 15.26 -6.35 -4.08
N SER A 409 15.17 -6.10 -2.76
CA SER A 409 15.43 -7.12 -1.76
C SER A 409 14.34 -8.17 -1.84
N LEU A 410 14.62 -9.26 -2.58
CA LEU A 410 13.83 -10.48 -2.48
C LEU A 410 13.86 -10.90 -1.01
N PRO A 411 12.71 -11.06 -0.36
CA PRO A 411 12.65 -11.53 1.00
C PRO A 411 13.19 -12.95 0.93
N GLU A 412 14.31 -13.18 1.60
CA GLU A 412 14.93 -14.49 1.69
C GLU A 412 13.93 -15.40 2.43
N GLU A 413 13.11 -16.13 1.67
CA GLU A 413 12.09 -17.06 2.18
C GLU A 413 12.70 -18.31 2.83
N GLY A 414 13.98 -18.28 3.18
CA GLY A 414 14.83 -19.48 3.19
C GLY A 414 15.20 -20.07 4.54
N ALA A 415 14.78 -19.57 5.70
CA ALA A 415 15.37 -20.08 6.95
C ALA A 415 14.49 -20.21 8.20
N GLU A 416 13.30 -19.64 8.27
CA GLU A 416 12.59 -19.54 9.57
C GLU A 416 11.40 -20.51 9.77
N GLU A 417 11.07 -21.37 8.81
CA GLU A 417 9.94 -22.31 8.99
C GLU A 417 10.34 -23.67 9.62
N ASP A 418 11.63 -24.00 9.76
CA ASP A 418 12.06 -25.32 10.23
C ASP A 418 12.68 -25.39 11.65
N ASP A 419 12.96 -24.27 12.34
CA ASP A 419 13.71 -24.29 13.62
C ASP A 419 12.83 -24.13 14.87
N TRP A 420 11.52 -24.38 14.76
CA TRP A 420 10.63 -24.48 15.92
C TRP A 420 10.22 -25.92 16.23
N SER A 421 11.12 -26.87 15.94
CA SER A 421 11.20 -28.11 16.71
C SER A 421 11.56 -27.74 18.15
N GLY A 422 10.55 -27.74 19.02
CA GLY A 422 10.75 -27.67 20.46
C GLY A 422 11.58 -28.86 20.92
N ASP A 423 12.90 -28.72 20.82
CA ASP A 423 13.87 -29.65 21.38
C ASP A 423 14.01 -29.33 22.87
N GLY A 424 13.00 -29.82 23.61
CA GLY A 424 13.29 -30.44 24.89
C GLY A 424 13.92 -31.80 24.60
N ASP A 425 15.25 -31.80 24.62
CA ASP A 425 16.17 -32.94 24.67
C ASP A 425 16.32 -33.86 23.43
N THR A 426 17.58 -33.89 22.95
CA THR A 426 18.31 -34.99 22.30
C THR A 426 17.86 -35.40 20.89
N SER A 427 18.52 -34.89 19.86
CA SER A 427 19.65 -35.58 19.17
C SER A 427 20.05 -34.89 17.85
N THR A 428 21.35 -34.75 17.64
CA THR A 428 22.00 -34.11 16.48
C THR A 428 21.59 -34.71 15.12
N PRO A 429 21.21 -33.91 14.10
CA PRO A 429 21.04 -34.41 12.74
C PRO A 429 22.22 -34.08 11.81
N SER A 430 22.50 -35.02 10.91
CA SER A 430 23.60 -35.08 9.95
C SER A 430 23.41 -34.23 8.68
N ILE A 431 24.53 -33.75 8.13
CA ILE A 431 24.70 -32.64 7.16
C ILE A 431 24.36 -32.96 5.68
N SER A 432 23.76 -34.10 5.31
CA SER A 432 23.89 -34.59 3.92
C SER A 432 22.87 -34.14 2.85
N ASP A 433 21.75 -33.45 3.14
CA ASP A 433 20.66 -33.28 2.15
C ASP A 433 20.45 -31.88 1.51
N ARG A 434 21.37 -30.93 1.72
CA ARG A 434 21.19 -29.53 1.25
C ARG A 434 21.48 -29.25 -0.24
N ARG A 435 21.81 -30.25 -1.08
CA ARG A 435 22.34 -30.00 -2.45
C ARG A 435 21.34 -30.03 -3.62
N MET A 436 20.07 -30.38 -3.42
CA MET A 436 19.14 -30.55 -4.58
C MET A 436 18.16 -29.40 -4.84
N GLN A 437 17.98 -28.41 -3.96
CA GLN A 437 16.99 -27.33 -4.18
C GLN A 437 17.55 -26.07 -4.88
N GLN A 438 18.86 -25.98 -5.11
CA GLN A 438 19.48 -24.76 -5.65
C GLN A 438 19.33 -24.59 -7.18
N ASN A 439 18.86 -25.62 -7.91
CA ASN A 439 18.81 -25.60 -9.38
C ASN A 439 17.46 -25.17 -9.99
N PHE A 440 16.42 -24.84 -9.20
CA PHE A 440 15.10 -24.47 -9.74
C PHE A 440 14.78 -22.97 -9.72
N MET A 441 15.71 -22.10 -9.27
CA MET A 441 15.48 -20.64 -9.17
C MET A 441 16.35 -19.76 -10.06
N VAL A 442 17.18 -20.33 -10.95
CA VAL A 442 18.15 -19.56 -11.77
C VAL A 442 17.65 -19.25 -13.20
N SER A 443 16.45 -19.65 -13.61
CA SER A 443 15.99 -19.48 -15.00
C SER A 443 15.14 -18.23 -15.32
N SER A 444 14.95 -17.28 -14.39
CA SER A 444 14.20 -16.03 -14.66
C SER A 444 15.00 -14.73 -14.47
N SER A 445 16.33 -14.81 -14.44
CA SER A 445 17.21 -13.63 -14.43
C SER A 445 18.12 -13.66 -15.67
N SER A 446 17.56 -13.35 -16.84
CA SER A 446 18.35 -12.95 -18.00
C SER A 446 17.66 -11.77 -18.69
N SER A 447 18.48 -10.81 -19.11
CA SER A 447 18.17 -9.57 -19.83
C SER A 447 17.88 -8.30 -19.01
N THR A 448 18.73 -7.94 -18.05
CA THR A 448 19.16 -6.53 -17.93
C THR A 448 20.23 -6.29 -18.99
N MET A 449 19.75 -5.91 -20.17
CA MET A 449 20.58 -5.35 -21.22
C MET A 449 21.01 -3.96 -20.75
N GLU A 450 22.30 -3.78 -20.48
CA GLU A 450 22.94 -2.47 -20.51
C GLU A 450 22.63 -1.83 -21.87
N GLN A 451 21.76 -0.83 -21.86
CA GLN A 451 21.80 0.21 -22.89
C GLN A 451 22.03 1.52 -22.17
N SER A 452 23.27 1.98 -22.33
CA SER A 452 23.65 3.38 -22.28
C SER A 452 22.61 4.24 -22.98
N TRP A 453 22.05 5.19 -22.26
CA TRP A 453 21.51 6.43 -22.80
C TRP A 453 21.90 7.56 -21.87
#